data_AF-A0A2D5MSV1-F1
#
_entry.id   AF-A0A2D5MSV1-F1
#
_cell.length_a   1.000
_cell.length_b   1.000
_cell.length_c   1.000
_cell.angle_alpha   90.00
_cell.angle_beta   90.00
_cell.angle_gamma   90.00
#
_symmetry.space_group_name_H-M   'P 1'
#
loop_
_entity.id
_entity.type
_entity.pdbx_description
1 polymer ?
#
loop_
_entity_poly.entity_id
_entity_poly.type
_entity_poly.pdbx_seq_one_letter_code
_entity_poly.pdbx_strand_id
1 'polypeptide(L)' 'MNHLKVENEDHLYRDVNTGAIINTDRSSFAKYKASRNKYRNMEHELDYVKSEINDLKTLLKQLIKSDGSHSS' A
#
# COMPACT_ATOMS: atom_id res chain seq x y z
N MET A 1 -31.70 -7.33 -12.00
CA MET A 1 -31.17 -7.13 -10.64
C MET A 1 -32.26 -6.46 -9.83
N ASN A 2 -32.78 -7.13 -8.80
CA ASN A 2 -33.81 -6.57 -7.92
C ASN A 2 -33.14 -6.21 -6.60
N HIS A 3 -33.05 -4.92 -6.29
CA HIS A 3 -32.36 -4.41 -5.10
C HIS A 3 -33.35 -3.67 -4.21
N LEU A 4 -33.36 -4.00 -2.92
CA LEU A 4 -34.18 -3.36 -1.90
C LEU A 4 -33.32 -2.42 -1.05
N LYS A 5 -33.68 -1.13 -0.94
CA LYS A 5 -32.96 -0.19 -0.07
C LYS A 5 -33.05 -0.65 1.40
N VAL A 6 -31.94 -0.62 2.11
CA VAL A 6 -31.91 -0.87 3.56
C VAL A 6 -32.46 0.34 4.30
N GLU A 7 -33.28 0.12 5.32
CA GLU A 7 -33.91 1.19 6.08
C GLU A 7 -32.86 2.09 6.75
N ASN A 8 -33.08 3.40 6.68
CA ASN A 8 -32.20 4.44 7.26
C ASN A 8 -30.74 4.44 6.76
N GLU A 9 -30.45 3.78 5.63
CA GLU A 9 -29.09 3.69 5.07
C GLU A 9 -29.08 4.13 3.60
N ASP A 10 -28.32 5.17 3.28
CA ASP A 10 -28.38 5.80 1.95
C ASP A 10 -27.67 5.02 0.85
N HIS A 11 -26.67 4.25 1.23
CA HIS A 11 -25.79 3.56 0.30
C HIS A 11 -25.89 2.04 0.38
N LEU A 12 -26.73 1.48 1.25
CA LEU A 12 -26.87 0.04 1.43
C LEU A 12 -28.13 -0.50 0.74
N TYR A 13 -27.94 -1.51 -0.09
CA TYR A 13 -29.00 -2.19 -0.82
C TYR A 13 -28.89 -3.70 -0.62
N ARG A 14 -30.02 -4.36 -0.38
CA ARG A 14 -30.12 -5.82 -0.32
C ARG A 14 -30.43 -6.36 -1.70
N ASP A 15 -29.59 -7.23 -2.23
CA ASP A 15 -29.91 -8.03 -3.40
C ASP A 15 -30.97 -9.07 -3.02
N VAL A 16 -32.11 -9.05 -3.71
CA VAL A 16 -33.28 -9.88 -3.36
C VAL A 16 -33.10 -11.34 -3.75
N ASN A 17 -32.22 -11.66 -4.70
CA ASN A 17 -32.00 -13.03 -5.16
C ASN A 17 -31.04 -13.80 -4.25
N THR A 18 -30.05 -13.11 -3.69
CA THR A 18 -28.95 -13.70 -2.91
C THR A 18 -29.01 -13.34 -1.42
N GLY A 19 -29.75 -12.29 -1.06
CA GLY A 19 -29.79 -11.74 0.29
C GLY A 19 -28.57 -10.89 0.68
N ALA A 20 -27.59 -10.71 -0.21
CA ALA A 20 -26.37 -9.97 0.06
C ALA A 20 -26.63 -8.45 0.26
N ILE A 21 -25.87 -7.81 1.15
CA ILE A 21 -25.87 -6.35 1.32
C ILE A 21 -24.75 -5.75 0.47
N ILE A 22 -25.13 -4.81 -0.41
CA ILE A 22 -24.26 -4.13 -1.35
C ILE A 22 -24.13 -2.67 -0.90
N ASN A 23 -22.90 -2.26 -0.60
CA ASN A 23 -22.56 -0.87 -0.39
C ASN A 23 -22.29 -0.18 -1.74
N THR A 24 -23.00 0.91 -2.00
CA THR A 24 -22.95 1.70 -3.24
C THR A 24 -22.25 3.05 -3.07
N ASP A 25 -21.68 3.33 -1.89
CA ASP A 25 -20.92 4.55 -1.62
C ASP A 25 -19.57 4.53 -2.37
N ARG A 26 -19.62 5.05 -3.58
CA ARG A 26 -18.44 5.21 -4.43
C ARG A 26 -17.43 6.19 -3.85
N SER A 27 -17.87 7.16 -3.05
CA SER A 27 -17.00 8.19 -2.49
C SER A 27 -16.10 7.62 -1.40
N SER A 28 -16.67 6.86 -0.47
CA SER A 28 -15.92 6.16 0.57
C SER A 28 -15.00 5.09 -0.01
N PHE A 29 -15.46 4.36 -1.03
CA PHE A 29 -14.61 3.42 -1.76
C PHE A 29 -13.42 4.11 -2.44
N ALA A 30 -13.64 5.25 -3.10
CA ALA A 30 -12.57 6.02 -3.75
C ALA A 30 -11.54 6.54 -2.72
N LYS A 31 -12.00 7.07 -1.58
CA LYS A 31 -11.14 7.51 -0.47
C LYS A 31 -10.31 6.35 0.09
N TYR A 32 -10.93 5.19 0.33
CA TYR A 32 -10.22 3.98 0.77
C TYR A 32 -9.14 3.57 -0.24
N LYS A 33 -9.48 3.51 -1.54
CA LYS A 33 -8.53 3.15 -2.60
C LYS A 33 -7.36 4.12 -2.67
N ALA A 34 -7.62 5.43 -2.56
CA ALA A 34 -6.58 6.45 -2.53
C ALA A 34 -5.65 6.29 -1.33
N SER A 35 -6.20 6.08 -0.13
CA SER A 35 -5.42 5.84 1.09
C SER A 35 -4.56 4.58 0.98
N ARG A 36 -5.15 3.48 0.51
CA ARG A 36 -4.44 2.21 0.28
C ARG A 36 -3.28 2.39 -0.70
N ASN A 37 -3.49 3.09 -1.81
CA ASN A 37 -2.44 3.35 -2.79
C ASN A 37 -1.33 4.23 -2.21
N LYS A 38 -1.68 5.27 -1.43
CA LYS A 38 -0.70 6.11 -0.74
C LYS A 38 0.18 5.29 0.21
N TYR A 39 -0.43 4.40 0.99
CA TYR A 39 0.29 3.52 1.90
C TYR A 39 1.25 2.59 1.15
N ARG A 40 0.78 1.92 0.09
CA ARG A 40 1.62 1.02 -0.73
C ARG A 40 2.80 1.75 -1.37
N ASN A 41 2.57 2.97 -1.87
CA ASN A 41 3.66 3.77 -2.44
C ASN A 41 4.70 4.14 -1.39
N MET A 42 4.26 4.52 -0.19
CA MET A 42 5.15 4.82 0.94
C MET A 42 5.95 3.57 1.36
N GLU A 43 5.32 2.39 1.40
CA GLU A 43 5.99 1.13 1.70
C GLU A 43 7.08 0.81 0.67
N HIS A 44 6.78 0.94 -0.62
CA HIS A 44 7.76 0.75 -1.68
C HIS A 44 8.91 1.76 -1.61
N GLU A 45 8.63 3.02 -1.32
CA GLU A 45 9.66 4.06 -1.15
C GLU A 45 10.57 3.76 0.04
N LEU A 46 10.01 3.30 1.16
CA LEU A 46 10.79 2.88 2.32
C LEU A 46 11.69 1.69 2.01
N ASP A 47 11.20 0.70 1.28
CA ASP A 47 12.01 -0.46 0.90
C ASP A 47 13.12 -0.10 -0.09
N TYR A 48 12.83 0.81 -1.03
CA TYR A 48 13.83 1.38 -1.92
C TYR A 48 14.94 2.09 -1.12
N VAL A 49 14.58 3.00 -0.21
CA VAL A 49 15.56 3.71 0.63
C VAL A 49 16.39 2.76 1.49
N LYS A 50 15.79 1.70 2.04
CA LYS A 50 16.54 0.66 2.78
C LYS A 50 17.57 -0.04 1.87
N SER A 51 17.21 -0.33 0.63
CA SER A 51 18.11 -0.93 -0.35
C SER A 51 19.30 -0.01 -0.62
N GLU A 52 19.04 1.26 -0.96
CA GLU A 52 20.09 2.25 -1.20
C GLU A 52 21.04 2.40 0.00
N ILE A 53 20.51 2.38 1.24
CA ILE A 53 21.33 2.40 2.46
C ILE A 53 22.20 1.15 2.57
N ASN A 54 21.70 -0.03 2.22
CA ASN A 54 22.48 -1.27 2.26
C ASN A 54 23.59 -1.28 1.20
N ASP A 55 23.32 -0.72 0.02
CA ASP A 55 24.30 -0.59 -1.05
C ASP A 55 25.40 0.40 -0.66
N LEU A 56 25.03 1.56 -0.09
CA LEU A 56 25.99 2.52 0.48
C LEU A 56 26.87 1.87 1.56
N LYS A 57 26.28 1.12 2.50
CA LYS A 57 27.05 0.38 3.53
C LYS A 57 28.02 -0.61 2.90
N THR A 58 27.63 -1.27 1.82
CA THR A 58 28.47 -2.24 1.12
C THR A 58 29.65 -1.54 0.45
N LEU A 59 29.41 -0.44 -0.26
CA LEU A 59 30.45 0.37 -0.88
C LEU A 59 31.45 0.91 0.16
N LEU A 60 30.96 1.45 1.28
CA LEU A 60 31.81 1.93 2.37
C LEU A 60 32.72 0.82 2.94
N LYS A 61 32.18 -0.40 3.13
CA LYS A 61 32.99 -1.55 3.57
C LYS A 61 34.04 -1.94 2.54
N GLN A 62 33.76 -1.82 1.24
CA GLN A 62 34.73 -2.11 0.20
C GLN A 62 35.88 -1.09 0.21
N LEU A 63 35.57 0.20 0.36
CA LEU A 63 36.57 1.26 0.45
C LEU A 63 37.51 1.08 1.65
N ILE A 64 36.96 0.77 2.83
CA ILE A 64 37.77 0.53 4.04
C ILE A 64 38.68 -0.70 3.84
N LYS A 65 38.19 -1.74 3.18
CA LYS A 65 38.99 -2.94 2.87
C LYS A 65 40.11 -2.67 1.88
N SER A 66 39.88 -1.84 0.86
CA SER A 66 40.92 -1.49 -0.10
C SER A 66 42.02 -0.65 0.53
N ASP A 67 41.69 0.31 1.41
CA ASP A 67 42.67 1.15 2.09
C ASP A 67 43.55 0.36 3.07
N GLY A 68 42.99 -0.64 3.77
CA GLY A 68 43.74 -1.53 4.66
C GLY A 68 44.65 -2.54 3.96
N SER A 69 44.58 -2.65 2.63
CA SER A 69 45.37 -3.60 1.82
C SER A 69 46.59 -2.98 1.13
N HIS A 70 46.81 -1.66 1.27
CA HIS A 70 47.97 -0.93 0.73
C HIS A 70 49.07 -0.66 1.77
N SER A 71 48.95 -1.18 2.99
CA SER A 71 49.93 -1.02 4.07
C SER A 71 50.77 -2.29 4.33
N SER A 72 51.10 -3.06 3.29
CA SER A 72 52.05 -4.18 3.35
C SER A 72 53.11 -4.06 2.26
#